data_AF-A0A1M7CCB4-F1
#
_entry.id   AF-A0A1M7CCB4-F1
#
_cell.length_a   1.000
_cell.length_b   1.000
_cell.length_c   1.000
_cell.angle_alpha   90.00
_cell.angle_beta   90.00
_cell.angle_gamma   90.00
#
_symmetry.space_group_name_H-M   'P 1'
#
loop_
_entity.id
_entity.type
_entity.pdbx_description
1 polymer ?
#
loop_
_entity_poly.entity_id
_entity_poly.type
_entity_poly.pdbx_seq_one_letter_code
_entity_poly.pdbx_strand_id
1 'polypeptide(L)'
;MVSKRPSRRTILVSGGTLIGLGIAGSSIWSFGSDDDQIGPGGLTIGTVPKGSDPLIWVDTDAVKTAAQKATVSTLLDASTFDDLPDVFVEGFDEKSQSGIDTNDIAELVLVGSDTPTDGGAIVWADWSKGDIVDLLGTDQQIKSGSYGDHPIHTVGKTSVSLLTDTSFALGTTTVVKSIIDARNGDVGPVGGDTLDKFEGTDHGAVRFSFNQLPLSCKIRPGQRSAAYDKVTQVVGATPASDVAIQLRLFAASRSAADKVATAIRDDLGIPGSNDDAGNLDREYPNEVTNDITVRHESDFVTIEYGGVADDTGKHVRNIVKTVSCLTLSPEK
;
A
#
# COMPACT_ATOMS: atom_id res chain seq x y z
N MET A 1 5.25 14.92 -48.54
CA MET A 1 3.87 14.52 -48.18
C MET A 1 3.90 14.06 -46.73
N VAL A 2 3.41 14.92 -45.83
CA VAL A 2 3.35 14.67 -44.39
C VAL A 2 2.10 13.85 -44.11
N SER A 3 2.28 12.62 -43.64
CA SER A 3 1.19 11.77 -43.18
C SER A 3 0.73 12.28 -41.81
N LYS A 4 -0.36 13.06 -41.77
CA LYS A 4 -1.10 13.33 -40.53
C LYS A 4 -1.90 12.08 -40.19
N ARG A 5 -1.49 11.34 -39.15
CA ARG A 5 -2.36 10.33 -38.53
C ARG A 5 -3.30 11.03 -37.50
N PRO A 6 -4.57 10.64 -37.44
CA PRO A 6 -5.58 11.30 -36.60
C PRO A 6 -5.47 10.87 -35.13
N SER A 7 -5.52 11.86 -34.23
CA SER A 7 -5.76 11.70 -32.79
C SER A 7 -7.14 11.06 -32.55
N ARG A 8 -7.19 10.05 -31.68
CA ARG A 8 -8.42 9.43 -31.17
C ARG A 8 -8.18 8.79 -29.80
N ARG A 9 -8.73 9.40 -28.74
CA ARG A 9 -9.71 8.80 -27.81
C ARG A 9 -10.02 9.80 -26.69
N THR A 10 -11.25 10.29 -26.68
CA THR A 10 -11.86 11.04 -25.57
C THR A 10 -12.46 10.01 -24.61
N ILE A 11 -11.99 9.95 -23.37
CA ILE A 11 -12.61 9.12 -22.34
C ILE A 11 -13.71 9.95 -21.68
N LEU A 12 -14.96 9.66 -22.05
CA LEU A 12 -16.12 10.05 -21.27
C LEU A 12 -16.22 9.11 -20.07
N VAL A 13 -15.77 9.55 -18.89
CA VAL A 13 -16.23 8.99 -17.62
C VAL A 13 -17.72 9.32 -17.52
N SER A 14 -18.56 8.36 -17.86
CA SER A 14 -20.02 8.50 -17.88
C SER A 14 -20.69 7.38 -17.10
N GLY A 15 -21.61 7.77 -16.22
CA GLY A 15 -22.47 6.93 -15.36
C GLY A 15 -22.07 7.07 -13.88
N GLY A 16 -22.71 7.88 -13.02
CA GLY A 16 -24.16 8.07 -12.77
C GLY A 16 -24.53 7.16 -11.57
N THR A 17 -25.10 7.56 -10.43
CA THR A 17 -26.00 8.67 -10.07
C THR A 17 -25.96 8.86 -8.53
N LEU A 18 -26.11 10.09 -8.07
CA LEU A 18 -26.25 10.52 -6.66
C LEU A 18 -27.50 9.94 -5.97
N ILE A 19 -27.33 9.19 -4.87
CA ILE A 19 -28.26 9.07 -3.72
C ILE A 19 -27.35 8.65 -2.54
N GLY A 20 -27.00 9.42 -1.51
CA GLY A 20 -27.78 10.35 -0.70
C GLY A 20 -27.94 9.74 0.70
N LEU A 21 -27.06 10.06 1.65
CA LEU A 21 -27.32 10.16 3.10
C LEU A 21 -26.13 10.84 3.79
N GLY A 22 -26.44 11.90 4.55
CA GLY A 22 -25.52 13.00 4.83
C GLY A 22 -24.63 12.85 6.06
N ILE A 23 -23.57 13.64 6.05
CA ILE A 23 -23.16 14.57 7.12
C ILE A 23 -22.58 15.80 6.41
N ALA A 24 -22.92 16.98 6.92
CA ALA A 24 -22.40 18.26 6.44
C ALA A 24 -20.88 18.32 6.67
N GLY A 25 -20.13 18.43 5.57
CA GLY A 25 -18.67 18.54 5.55
C GLY A 25 -18.19 18.51 4.11
N SER A 26 -18.21 19.68 3.48
CA SER A 26 -17.97 19.91 2.05
C SER A 26 -16.58 19.52 1.57
N SER A 27 -16.49 18.50 0.71
CA SER A 27 -15.51 18.33 -0.39
C SER A 27 -16.06 17.34 -1.42
N ILE A 28 -16.82 17.81 -2.42
CA ILE A 28 -17.11 17.02 -3.61
C ILE A 28 -15.84 17.10 -4.46
N TRP A 29 -14.97 16.10 -4.37
CA TRP A 29 -13.73 16.03 -5.13
C TRP A 29 -14.07 15.94 -6.61
N SER A 30 -13.75 17.01 -7.34
CA SER A 30 -13.83 17.06 -8.80
C SER A 30 -12.57 16.42 -9.35
N PHE A 31 -12.69 15.23 -9.96
CA PHE A 31 -11.60 14.63 -10.72
C PHE A 31 -11.47 15.38 -12.04
N GLY A 32 -10.53 16.32 -12.10
CA GLY A 32 -10.09 16.93 -13.35
C GLY A 32 -9.14 15.96 -14.05
N SER A 33 -9.56 15.40 -15.17
CA SER A 33 -8.71 14.59 -16.04
C SER A 33 -7.94 15.50 -16.99
N ASP A 34 -6.62 15.55 -16.86
CA ASP A 34 -5.74 15.88 -17.98
C ASP A 34 -5.75 14.66 -18.94
N ASP A 35 -6.04 14.90 -20.21
CA ASP A 35 -6.46 13.90 -21.22
C ASP A 35 -5.39 12.83 -21.60
N ASP A 36 -4.19 12.87 -21.02
CA ASP A 36 -3.08 11.93 -21.31
C ASP A 36 -2.68 11.05 -20.11
N GLN A 37 -3.29 11.21 -18.94
CA GLN A 37 -2.90 10.47 -17.73
C GLN A 37 -3.69 9.16 -17.59
N ILE A 38 -2.98 8.05 -17.44
CA ILE A 38 -3.58 6.74 -17.12
C ILE A 38 -3.87 6.72 -15.62
N GLY A 39 -5.10 6.35 -15.25
CA GLY A 39 -5.50 6.24 -13.85
C GLY A 39 -5.98 7.54 -13.19
N PRO A 40 -6.50 7.43 -11.97
CA PRO A 40 -6.93 8.59 -11.20
C PRO A 40 -5.70 9.32 -10.64
N GLY A 41 -5.75 10.64 -10.47
CA GLY A 41 -4.67 11.40 -9.81
C GLY A 41 -4.63 11.20 -8.28
N GLY A 42 -4.89 9.98 -7.79
CA GLY A 42 -5.08 9.68 -6.37
C GLY A 42 -6.07 8.54 -6.10
N LEU A 43 -6.11 8.09 -4.83
CA LEU A 43 -6.93 6.97 -4.38
C LEU A 43 -8.40 7.06 -4.86
N THR A 44 -8.85 6.05 -5.61
CA THR A 44 -10.27 5.93 -5.99
C THR A 44 -11.08 5.21 -4.92
N ILE A 45 -11.61 5.98 -3.98
CA ILE A 45 -12.45 5.48 -2.88
C ILE A 45 -13.52 4.51 -3.40
N GLY A 46 -14.20 4.83 -4.51
CA GLY A 46 -15.27 4.02 -5.09
C GLY A 46 -14.88 2.64 -5.66
N THR A 47 -13.59 2.32 -5.79
CA THR A 47 -13.14 1.01 -6.29
C THR A 47 -12.55 0.13 -5.18
N VAL A 48 -12.16 0.73 -4.06
CA VAL A 48 -11.58 0.03 -2.92
C VAL A 48 -12.72 -0.45 -2.02
N PRO A 49 -12.86 -1.77 -1.77
CA PRO A 49 -13.96 -2.29 -0.97
C PRO A 49 -13.87 -1.85 0.49
N LYS A 50 -15.03 -1.74 1.14
CA LYS A 50 -15.09 -1.58 2.60
C LYS A 50 -14.38 -2.73 3.30
N GLY A 51 -13.60 -2.41 4.34
CA GLY A 51 -12.87 -3.40 5.12
C GLY A 51 -11.48 -3.73 4.55
N SER A 52 -11.03 -3.03 3.50
CA SER A 52 -9.65 -3.19 3.01
C SER A 52 -8.63 -2.80 4.07
N ASP A 53 -7.87 -3.80 4.51
CA ASP A 53 -6.78 -3.70 5.46
C ASP A 53 -5.79 -4.85 5.18
N PRO A 54 -4.53 -4.60 4.76
CA PRO A 54 -3.92 -3.30 4.48
C PRO A 54 -4.58 -2.52 3.31
N LEU A 55 -4.40 -1.21 3.31
CA LEU A 55 -4.66 -0.30 2.17
C LEU A 55 -3.36 0.40 1.80
N ILE A 56 -2.84 0.17 0.59
CA ILE A 56 -1.60 0.78 0.10
C ILE A 56 -1.88 1.41 -1.25
N TRP A 57 -1.51 2.66 -1.43
CA TRP A 57 -1.60 3.40 -2.68
C TRP A 57 -0.20 3.79 -3.14
N VAL A 58 0.07 3.57 -4.41
CA VAL A 58 1.35 3.84 -5.07
C VAL A 58 1.06 4.58 -6.37
N ASP A 59 1.53 5.82 -6.44
CA ASP A 59 1.71 6.56 -7.69
C ASP A 59 3.05 6.11 -8.28
N THR A 60 2.98 5.18 -9.22
CA THR A 60 4.17 4.54 -9.81
C THR A 60 4.99 5.52 -10.62
N ASP A 61 4.36 6.51 -11.22
CA ASP A 61 5.04 7.61 -11.92
C ASP A 61 5.83 8.50 -10.95
N ALA A 62 5.33 8.72 -9.73
CA ALA A 62 6.03 9.50 -8.71
C ALA A 62 7.11 8.70 -7.95
N VAL A 63 7.16 7.36 -8.06
CA VAL A 63 8.20 6.53 -7.43
C VAL A 63 9.53 6.67 -8.18
N LYS A 64 10.42 7.52 -7.66
CA LYS A 64 11.74 7.81 -8.25
C LYS A 64 12.92 7.47 -7.33
N THR A 65 12.73 7.45 -6.02
CA THR A 65 13.83 7.29 -5.05
C THR A 65 13.98 5.84 -4.56
N ALA A 66 15.19 5.48 -4.10
CA ALA A 66 15.45 4.18 -3.48
C ALA A 66 14.58 3.95 -2.22
N ALA A 67 14.26 5.02 -1.48
CA ALA A 67 13.36 4.97 -0.32
C ALA A 67 11.93 4.55 -0.72
N GLN A 68 11.39 5.15 -1.78
CA GLN A 68 10.05 4.85 -2.29
C GLN A 68 9.98 3.40 -2.79
N LYS A 69 10.93 2.99 -3.63
CA LYS A 69 11.05 1.61 -4.14
C LYS A 69 11.18 0.58 -3.02
N ALA A 70 12.03 0.87 -2.03
CA ALA A 70 12.19 0.01 -0.86
C ALA A 70 10.90 -0.08 -0.02
N THR A 71 10.14 1.01 0.09
CA THR A 71 8.86 1.01 0.81
C THR A 71 7.85 0.11 0.11
N VAL A 72 7.65 0.27 -1.20
CA VAL A 72 6.69 -0.55 -1.97
C VAL A 72 7.05 -2.03 -1.90
N SER A 73 8.32 -2.38 -2.20
CA SER A 73 8.76 -3.78 -2.15
C SER A 73 8.65 -4.39 -0.75
N THR A 74 8.94 -3.63 0.32
CA THR A 74 8.77 -4.13 1.70
C THR A 74 7.30 -4.39 2.05
N LEU A 75 6.38 -3.58 1.54
CA LEU A 75 4.95 -3.77 1.78
C LEU A 75 4.39 -4.97 0.98
N LEU A 76 4.89 -5.17 -0.24
CA LEU A 76 4.57 -6.32 -1.08
C LEU A 76 5.12 -7.65 -0.53
N ASP A 77 6.18 -7.63 0.30
CA ASP A 77 6.73 -8.82 0.99
C ASP A 77 5.75 -9.42 2.05
N ALA A 78 4.57 -8.84 2.25
CA ALA A 78 3.57 -9.35 3.18
C ALA A 78 2.82 -10.55 2.59
N SER A 79 2.56 -11.57 3.41
CA SER A 79 1.96 -12.82 2.93
C SER A 79 0.54 -12.67 2.36
N THR A 80 -0.13 -11.55 2.68
CA THR A 80 -1.41 -11.16 2.07
C THR A 80 -1.30 -10.95 0.56
N PHE A 81 -0.10 -10.67 0.05
CA PHE A 81 0.19 -10.37 -1.34
C PHE A 81 1.00 -11.47 -2.05
N ASP A 82 1.25 -12.62 -1.42
CA ASP A 82 1.99 -13.76 -2.00
C ASP A 82 1.35 -14.31 -3.29
N ASP A 83 0.04 -14.13 -3.46
CA ASP A 83 -0.71 -14.56 -4.64
C ASP A 83 -0.69 -13.50 -5.78
N LEU A 84 -0.06 -12.34 -5.59
CA LEU A 84 0.13 -11.36 -6.65
C LEU A 84 1.28 -11.79 -7.59
N PRO A 85 1.18 -11.49 -8.90
CA PRO A 85 2.26 -11.78 -9.84
C PRO A 85 3.60 -11.15 -9.42
N ASP A 86 4.68 -11.94 -9.52
CA ASP A 86 6.04 -11.54 -9.12
C ASP A 86 6.52 -10.24 -9.79
N VAL A 87 6.00 -9.90 -10.97
CA VAL A 87 6.34 -8.66 -11.66
C VAL A 87 6.07 -7.40 -10.84
N PHE A 88 5.06 -7.41 -9.96
CA PHE A 88 4.81 -6.28 -9.07
C PHE A 88 5.92 -6.15 -8.02
N VAL A 89 6.48 -7.26 -7.53
CA VAL A 89 7.58 -7.26 -6.58
C VAL A 89 8.89 -6.88 -7.29
N GLU A 90 9.17 -7.51 -8.43
CA GLU A 90 10.38 -7.30 -9.21
C GLU A 90 10.45 -5.89 -9.80
N GLY A 91 9.34 -5.33 -10.25
CA GLY A 91 9.29 -4.02 -10.89
C GLY A 91 9.73 -2.85 -10.00
N PHE A 92 9.61 -3.00 -8.68
CA PHE A 92 10.12 -2.04 -7.70
C PHE A 92 11.48 -2.44 -7.10
N ASP A 93 12.06 -3.57 -7.52
CA ASP A 93 13.44 -3.95 -7.20
C ASP A 93 14.42 -3.40 -8.25
N GLU A 94 15.65 -3.09 -7.84
CA GLU A 94 16.68 -2.51 -8.72
C GLU A 94 17.22 -3.52 -9.74
N LYS A 95 16.83 -4.80 -9.64
CA LYS A 95 17.36 -5.93 -10.43
C LYS A 95 16.32 -6.57 -11.37
N SER A 96 15.20 -5.89 -11.66
CA SER A 96 14.09 -6.49 -12.41
C SER A 96 14.54 -7.05 -13.77
N GLN A 97 14.03 -8.23 -14.11
CA GLN A 97 14.16 -8.87 -15.44
C GLN A 97 12.79 -9.25 -16.02
N SER A 98 11.69 -8.73 -15.45
CA SER A 98 10.35 -9.06 -15.88
C SER A 98 10.05 -8.54 -17.30
N GLY A 99 9.25 -9.30 -18.06
CA GLY A 99 8.83 -8.93 -19.42
C GLY A 99 7.75 -7.85 -19.48
N ILE A 100 7.11 -7.50 -18.36
CA ILE A 100 6.14 -6.40 -18.26
C ILE A 100 6.88 -5.17 -17.77
N ASP A 101 6.73 -4.07 -18.52
CA ASP A 101 7.29 -2.78 -18.16
C ASP A 101 6.42 -2.13 -17.08
N THR A 102 6.98 -1.91 -15.89
CA THR A 102 6.28 -1.19 -14.83
C THR A 102 6.11 0.30 -15.12
N ASN A 103 6.79 0.82 -16.16
CA ASN A 103 6.51 2.16 -16.68
C ASN A 103 5.13 2.28 -17.35
N ASP A 104 4.49 1.16 -17.70
CA ASP A 104 3.13 1.18 -18.27
C ASP A 104 2.04 1.18 -17.18
N ILE A 105 2.42 1.07 -15.91
CA ILE A 105 1.55 1.21 -14.75
C ILE A 105 1.65 2.67 -14.29
N ALA A 106 0.52 3.34 -14.13
CA ALA A 106 0.45 4.71 -13.63
C ALA A 106 -0.01 4.78 -12.16
N GLU A 107 -0.89 3.87 -11.73
CA GLU A 107 -1.32 3.77 -10.34
C GLU A 107 -1.51 2.31 -9.93
N LEU A 108 -1.14 2.01 -8.69
CA LEU A 108 -1.33 0.72 -8.05
C LEU A 108 -1.94 0.92 -6.66
N VAL A 109 -3.06 0.23 -6.39
CA VAL A 109 -3.68 0.16 -5.06
C VAL A 109 -3.71 -1.27 -4.58
N LEU A 110 -2.97 -1.58 -3.51
CA LEU A 110 -2.99 -2.89 -2.88
C LEU A 110 -4.01 -2.89 -1.74
N VAL A 111 -4.83 -3.94 -1.71
CA VAL A 111 -5.90 -4.11 -0.75
C VAL A 111 -5.82 -5.48 -0.11
N GLY A 112 -5.89 -5.52 1.21
CA GLY A 112 -6.20 -6.73 1.95
C GLY A 112 -7.71 -6.93 2.12
N SER A 113 -8.05 -7.99 2.82
CA SER A 113 -9.41 -8.28 3.26
C SER A 113 -9.42 -8.66 4.73
N ASP A 114 -10.62 -8.87 5.29
CA ASP A 114 -10.79 -9.40 6.65
C ASP A 114 -10.15 -10.79 6.85
N THR A 115 -9.79 -11.49 5.77
CA THR A 115 -9.02 -12.74 5.83
C THR A 115 -7.53 -12.45 5.61
N PRO A 116 -6.64 -12.76 6.57
CA PRO A 116 -5.24 -12.33 6.55
C PRO A 116 -4.41 -12.75 5.32
N THR A 117 -4.84 -13.81 4.63
CA THR A 117 -4.16 -14.35 3.44
C THR A 117 -4.75 -13.85 2.13
N ASP A 118 -5.90 -13.19 2.17
CA ASP A 118 -6.60 -12.77 0.97
C ASP A 118 -6.29 -11.30 0.70
N GLY A 119 -5.42 -11.07 -0.28
CA GLY A 119 -5.11 -9.74 -0.81
C GLY A 119 -5.31 -9.64 -2.30
N GLY A 120 -5.15 -8.42 -2.80
CA GLY A 120 -5.24 -8.09 -4.21
C GLY A 120 -4.72 -6.69 -4.52
N ALA A 121 -4.83 -6.34 -5.79
CA ALA A 121 -4.37 -5.10 -6.36
C ALA A 121 -5.41 -4.57 -7.36
N ILE A 122 -5.57 -3.25 -7.38
CA ILE A 122 -6.22 -2.51 -8.45
C ILE A 122 -5.10 -1.80 -9.20
N VAL A 123 -5.01 -2.04 -10.51
CA VAL A 123 -3.92 -1.58 -11.35
C VAL A 123 -4.49 -0.73 -12.47
N TRP A 124 -3.97 0.48 -12.63
CA TRP A 124 -4.23 1.33 -13.78
C TRP A 124 -3.02 1.31 -14.69
N ALA A 125 -3.18 0.71 -15.86
CA ALA A 125 -2.11 0.49 -16.80
C ALA A 125 -2.61 0.48 -18.25
N ASP A 126 -1.74 0.83 -19.20
CA ASP A 126 -1.99 0.64 -20.63
C ASP A 126 -1.58 -0.77 -21.06
N TRP A 127 -2.29 -1.76 -20.53
CA TRP A 127 -2.03 -3.16 -20.84
C TRP A 127 -2.98 -3.70 -21.90
N SER A 128 -2.42 -4.42 -22.86
CA SER A 128 -3.18 -5.23 -23.80
C SER A 128 -3.71 -6.49 -23.11
N LYS A 129 -4.69 -7.15 -23.74
CA LYS A 129 -5.15 -8.47 -23.30
C LYS A 129 -4.05 -9.53 -23.31
N GLY A 130 -3.04 -9.38 -24.18
CA GLY A 130 -1.88 -10.26 -24.21
C GLY A 130 -1.05 -10.13 -22.94
N ASP A 131 -0.84 -8.90 -22.46
CA ASP A 131 -0.04 -8.63 -21.26
C ASP A 131 -0.69 -9.22 -20.01
N ILE A 132 -2.03 -9.21 -19.93
CA ILE A 132 -2.79 -9.84 -18.83
C ILE A 132 -2.65 -11.37 -18.86
N VAL A 133 -2.65 -11.97 -20.05
CA VAL A 133 -2.45 -13.41 -20.20
C VAL A 133 -1.02 -13.77 -19.81
N ASP A 134 -0.04 -13.02 -20.29
CA ASP A 134 1.37 -13.20 -19.95
C ASP A 134 1.60 -13.05 -18.43
N LEU A 135 0.89 -12.12 -17.79
CA LEU A 135 0.89 -11.91 -16.34
C LEU A 135 0.35 -13.12 -15.55
N LEU A 136 -0.69 -13.79 -16.07
CA LEU A 136 -1.26 -15.00 -15.46
C LEU A 136 -0.48 -16.27 -15.81
N GLY A 137 0.45 -16.20 -16.76
CA GLY A 137 1.21 -17.33 -17.28
C GLY A 137 0.53 -18.05 -18.44
N THR A 138 1.05 -19.20 -18.84
CA THR A 138 0.62 -19.87 -20.08
C THR A 138 -0.87 -20.25 -20.09
N ASP A 139 -1.54 -20.01 -21.23
CA ASP A 139 -2.97 -20.24 -21.51
C ASP A 139 -3.55 -21.56 -20.99
N GLN A 140 -2.75 -22.64 -20.92
CA GLN A 140 -3.23 -23.98 -20.56
C GLN A 140 -3.70 -24.11 -19.10
N GLN A 141 -3.36 -23.16 -18.22
CA GLN A 141 -3.77 -23.19 -16.81
C GLN A 141 -4.88 -22.17 -16.47
N ILE A 142 -5.24 -21.30 -17.42
CA ILE A 142 -6.20 -20.22 -17.20
C ILE A 142 -7.62 -20.77 -17.28
N LYS A 143 -8.36 -20.64 -16.17
CA LYS A 143 -9.81 -20.89 -16.12
C LYS A 143 -10.54 -19.58 -16.35
N SER A 144 -11.28 -19.50 -17.45
CA SER A 144 -12.14 -18.35 -17.74
C SER A 144 -13.54 -18.57 -17.17
N GLY A 145 -14.07 -17.56 -16.49
CA GLY A 145 -15.43 -17.50 -15.97
C GLY A 145 -15.94 -16.06 -16.00
N SER A 146 -17.03 -15.81 -15.30
CA SER A 146 -17.56 -14.46 -15.11
C SER A 146 -18.15 -14.28 -13.72
N TYR A 147 -18.22 -13.03 -13.31
CA TYR A 147 -18.92 -12.58 -12.11
C TYR A 147 -19.75 -11.35 -12.49
N GLY A 148 -21.07 -11.53 -12.55
CA GLY A 148 -21.94 -10.57 -13.22
C GLY A 148 -21.51 -10.38 -14.69
N ASP A 149 -21.35 -9.13 -15.09
CA ASP A 149 -20.91 -8.74 -16.44
C ASP A 149 -19.37 -8.67 -16.59
N HIS A 150 -18.63 -9.02 -15.55
CA HIS A 150 -17.17 -8.97 -15.55
C HIS A 150 -16.56 -10.34 -15.86
N PRO A 151 -15.75 -10.47 -16.94
CA PRO A 151 -14.94 -11.67 -17.17
C PRO A 151 -13.92 -11.82 -16.04
N ILE A 152 -13.76 -13.04 -15.53
CA ILE A 152 -12.72 -13.38 -14.57
C ILE A 152 -11.86 -14.50 -15.14
N HIS A 153 -10.55 -14.29 -15.12
CA HIS A 153 -9.57 -15.30 -15.49
C HIS A 153 -8.80 -15.72 -14.25
N THR A 154 -8.73 -17.02 -13.97
CA THR A 154 -8.14 -17.55 -12.73
C THR A 154 -7.04 -18.55 -13.03
N VAL A 155 -5.90 -18.41 -12.35
CA VAL A 155 -4.79 -19.37 -12.33
C VAL A 155 -4.43 -19.65 -10.87
N GLY A 156 -4.52 -20.91 -10.45
CA GLY A 156 -4.30 -21.27 -9.05
C GLY A 156 -5.29 -20.56 -8.12
N LYS A 157 -4.77 -19.69 -7.24
CA LYS A 157 -5.56 -18.83 -6.32
C LYS A 157 -5.77 -17.41 -6.85
N THR A 158 -4.96 -16.99 -7.81
CA THR A 158 -4.96 -15.65 -8.38
C THR A 158 -6.02 -15.55 -9.47
N SER A 159 -6.81 -14.50 -9.39
CA SER A 159 -7.81 -14.10 -10.38
C SER A 159 -7.45 -12.70 -10.90
N VAL A 160 -7.80 -12.46 -12.15
CA VAL A 160 -7.79 -11.12 -12.76
C VAL A 160 -9.12 -10.84 -13.42
N SER A 161 -9.56 -9.59 -13.33
CA SER A 161 -10.73 -9.09 -14.03
C SER A 161 -10.49 -7.70 -14.58
N LEU A 162 -11.04 -7.45 -15.77
CA LEU A 162 -11.06 -6.14 -16.38
C LEU A 162 -12.13 -5.28 -15.72
N LEU A 163 -11.74 -4.14 -15.16
CA LEU A 163 -12.67 -3.15 -14.63
C LEU A 163 -13.05 -2.17 -15.76
N THR A 164 -12.08 -1.46 -16.33
CA THR A 164 -12.24 -0.62 -17.53
C THR A 164 -11.25 -1.04 -18.60
N ASP A 165 -11.25 -0.38 -19.75
CA ASP A 165 -10.23 -0.58 -20.79
C ASP A 165 -8.77 -0.40 -20.28
N THR A 166 -8.57 0.30 -19.16
CA THR A 166 -7.25 0.66 -18.60
C THR A 166 -7.12 0.36 -17.11
N SER A 167 -8.05 -0.39 -16.52
CA SER A 167 -7.99 -0.75 -15.10
C SER A 167 -8.37 -2.20 -14.85
N PHE A 168 -7.62 -2.84 -13.95
CA PHE A 168 -7.65 -4.27 -13.70
C PHE A 168 -7.70 -4.54 -12.21
N ALA A 169 -8.48 -5.54 -11.80
CA ALA A 169 -8.44 -6.09 -10.45
C ALA A 169 -7.69 -7.42 -10.48
N LEU A 170 -6.71 -7.60 -9.59
CA LEU A 170 -5.88 -8.79 -9.48
C LEU A 170 -5.83 -9.27 -8.02
N GLY A 171 -5.59 -10.55 -7.80
CA GLY A 171 -5.40 -11.12 -6.45
C GLY A 171 -6.29 -12.32 -6.21
N THR A 172 -6.61 -12.59 -4.94
CA THR A 172 -7.50 -13.72 -4.64
C THR A 172 -8.89 -13.52 -5.24
N THR A 173 -9.54 -14.62 -5.60
CA THR A 173 -10.90 -14.57 -6.19
C THR A 173 -11.90 -13.81 -5.29
N THR A 174 -11.76 -13.91 -3.98
CA THR A 174 -12.58 -13.19 -2.99
C THR A 174 -12.39 -11.68 -3.11
N VAL A 175 -11.15 -11.22 -3.16
CA VAL A 175 -10.81 -9.80 -3.22
C VAL A 175 -11.21 -9.20 -4.57
N VAL A 176 -10.95 -9.90 -5.68
CA VAL A 176 -11.35 -9.43 -7.02
C VAL A 176 -12.86 -9.20 -7.12
N LYS A 177 -13.68 -10.12 -6.58
CA LYS A 177 -15.13 -9.93 -6.52
C LYS A 177 -15.54 -8.74 -5.67
N SER A 178 -14.89 -8.57 -4.51
CA SER A 178 -15.16 -7.44 -3.62
C SER A 178 -14.85 -6.09 -4.27
N ILE A 179 -13.77 -6.00 -5.05
CA ILE A 179 -13.44 -4.80 -5.86
C ILE A 179 -14.52 -4.53 -6.91
N ILE A 180 -15.00 -5.57 -7.61
CA ILE A 180 -16.09 -5.44 -8.59
C ILE A 180 -17.37 -4.96 -7.91
N ASP A 181 -17.75 -5.57 -6.78
CA ASP A 181 -18.94 -5.20 -6.01
C ASP A 181 -18.85 -3.73 -5.52
N ALA A 182 -17.68 -3.29 -5.05
CA ALA A 182 -17.47 -1.92 -4.57
C ALA A 182 -17.66 -0.92 -5.70
N ARG A 183 -17.09 -1.23 -6.87
CA ARG A 183 -17.22 -0.42 -8.07
C ARG A 183 -18.65 -0.33 -8.59
N ASN A 184 -19.41 -1.42 -8.51
CA ASN A 184 -20.81 -1.44 -8.90
C ASN A 184 -21.74 -0.78 -7.86
N GLY A 185 -21.22 -0.46 -6.67
CA GLY A 185 -21.98 0.08 -5.55
C GLY A 185 -22.80 -0.99 -4.79
N ASP A 186 -22.53 -2.26 -5.03
CA ASP A 186 -23.17 -3.39 -4.34
C ASP A 186 -22.64 -3.54 -2.90
N VAL A 187 -21.36 -3.19 -2.68
CA VAL A 187 -20.78 -2.94 -1.36
C VAL A 187 -20.30 -1.51 -1.23
N GLY A 188 -20.29 -1.00 0.00
CA GLY A 188 -19.73 0.32 0.27
C GLY A 188 -18.22 0.36 -0.02
N PRO A 189 -17.67 1.53 -0.38
CA PRO A 189 -16.24 1.72 -0.49
C PRO A 189 -15.55 1.73 0.88
N VAL A 190 -14.22 1.71 0.88
CA VAL A 190 -13.42 2.02 2.07
C VAL A 190 -13.84 3.37 2.67
N GLY A 191 -13.91 3.44 3.99
CA GLY A 191 -14.39 4.62 4.71
C GLY A 191 -14.19 4.49 6.22
N GLY A 192 -14.62 5.53 6.96
CA GLY A 192 -14.44 5.62 8.41
C GLY A 192 -12.98 5.81 8.81
N ASP A 193 -12.63 5.40 10.04
CA ASP A 193 -11.32 5.63 10.65
C ASP A 193 -10.12 5.23 9.77
N THR A 194 -10.22 4.15 8.99
CA THR A 194 -9.14 3.72 8.10
C THR A 194 -8.88 4.71 6.98
N LEU A 195 -9.94 5.20 6.33
CA LEU A 195 -9.81 6.21 5.28
C LEU A 195 -9.40 7.55 5.88
N ASP A 196 -10.02 7.97 6.99
CA ASP A 196 -9.71 9.24 7.64
C ASP A 196 -8.22 9.34 8.04
N LYS A 197 -7.68 8.25 8.61
CA LYS A 197 -6.25 8.21 8.99
C LYS A 197 -5.33 8.07 7.79
N PHE A 198 -5.73 7.34 6.76
CA PHE A 198 -5.01 7.27 5.48
C PHE A 198 -4.96 8.64 4.80
N GLU A 199 -6.08 9.36 4.75
CA GLU A 199 -6.16 10.71 4.17
C GLU A 199 -5.33 11.73 4.96
N GLY A 200 -5.20 11.54 6.27
CA GLY A 200 -4.36 12.37 7.15
C GLY A 200 -2.85 12.18 6.99
N THR A 201 -2.37 11.27 6.14
CA THR A 201 -0.94 11.18 5.80
C THR A 201 -0.48 12.34 4.95
N ASP A 202 0.80 12.69 5.08
CA ASP A 202 1.43 13.61 4.13
C ASP A 202 1.34 13.05 2.70
N HIS A 203 1.09 13.93 1.73
CA HIS A 203 1.07 13.55 0.32
C HIS A 203 2.48 13.13 -0.13
N GLY A 204 2.56 12.05 -0.88
CA GLY A 204 3.82 11.45 -1.32
C GLY A 204 3.55 10.26 -2.24
N ALA A 205 4.57 9.75 -2.95
CA ALA A 205 4.40 8.74 -4.00
C ALA A 205 3.84 7.39 -3.50
N VAL A 206 4.12 7.07 -2.23
CA VAL A 206 3.64 5.85 -1.57
C VAL A 206 2.94 6.24 -0.30
N ARG A 207 1.73 5.74 -0.09
CA ARG A 207 0.92 5.93 1.12
C ARG A 207 0.32 4.61 1.53
N PHE A 208 0.24 4.33 2.83
CA PHE A 208 -0.31 3.07 3.31
C PHE A 208 -0.93 3.21 4.69
N SER A 209 -1.88 2.33 4.96
CA SER A 209 -2.55 2.18 6.25
C SER A 209 -2.82 0.71 6.48
N PHE A 210 -2.52 0.20 7.66
CA PHE A 210 -2.85 -1.16 8.04
C PHE A 210 -3.03 -1.32 9.55
N ASN A 211 -3.91 -2.21 10.00
CA ASN A 211 -3.94 -2.61 11.40
C ASN A 211 -2.89 -3.70 11.66
N GLN A 212 -2.76 -4.64 10.71
CA GLN A 212 -1.75 -5.69 10.72
C GLN A 212 -1.21 -5.92 9.31
N LEU A 213 0.10 -6.13 9.22
CA LEU A 213 0.75 -6.47 7.95
C LEU A 213 1.64 -7.70 8.18
N PRO A 214 1.22 -8.90 7.73
CA PRO A 214 1.89 -10.16 8.04
C PRO A 214 3.19 -10.32 7.24
N LEU A 215 4.23 -9.62 7.68
CA LEU A 215 5.59 -9.78 7.17
C LEU A 215 6.26 -10.98 7.84
N SER A 216 7.19 -11.61 7.11
CA SER A 216 8.09 -12.61 7.70
C SER A 216 9.07 -11.97 8.69
N CYS A 217 8.73 -12.07 9.98
CA CYS A 217 9.45 -11.45 11.09
C CYS A 217 10.25 -12.46 11.91
N LYS A 218 11.49 -12.11 12.27
CA LYS A 218 12.31 -12.86 13.23
C LYS A 218 12.38 -12.09 14.55
N ILE A 219 11.26 -12.03 15.29
CA ILE A 219 11.24 -11.46 16.64
C ILE A 219 11.39 -12.62 17.63
N ARG A 220 12.38 -12.56 18.54
CA ARG A 220 12.52 -13.62 19.56
C ARG A 220 11.38 -13.47 20.59
N PRO A 221 10.81 -14.58 21.09
CA PRO A 221 9.81 -14.53 22.15
C PRO A 221 10.31 -13.72 23.36
N GLY A 222 9.49 -12.79 23.86
CA GLY A 222 9.83 -11.93 25.01
C GLY A 222 10.61 -10.66 24.67
N GLN A 223 11.01 -10.44 23.41
CA GLN A 223 11.70 -9.20 22.99
C GLN A 223 10.76 -8.07 22.55
N ARG A 224 9.50 -8.38 22.21
CA ARG A 224 8.51 -7.37 21.82
C ARG A 224 7.86 -6.76 23.07
N SER A 225 7.89 -5.44 23.19
CA SER A 225 7.16 -4.72 24.24
C SER A 225 5.64 -4.94 24.15
N ALA A 226 4.99 -5.19 25.29
CA ALA A 226 3.53 -5.26 25.36
C ALA A 226 2.84 -3.91 25.04
N ALA A 227 3.59 -2.81 24.95
CA ALA A 227 3.06 -1.52 24.51
C ALA A 227 2.44 -1.59 23.09
N TYR A 228 3.01 -2.42 22.21
CA TYR A 228 2.53 -2.53 20.83
C TYR A 228 1.17 -3.21 20.69
N ASP A 229 0.70 -3.95 21.72
CA ASP A 229 -0.67 -4.52 21.74
C ASP A 229 -1.76 -3.45 21.78
N LYS A 230 -1.38 -2.19 22.01
CA LYS A 230 -2.28 -1.04 22.01
C LYS A 230 -2.23 -0.24 20.72
N VAL A 231 -1.38 -0.60 19.77
CA VAL A 231 -1.40 -0.03 18.42
C VAL A 231 -2.63 -0.56 17.71
N THR A 232 -3.46 0.36 17.24
CA THR A 232 -4.71 0.08 16.54
C THR A 232 -4.52 0.15 15.03
N GLN A 233 -3.61 1.01 14.56
CA GLN A 233 -3.36 1.22 13.15
C GLN A 233 -1.96 1.82 12.95
N VAL A 234 -1.29 1.38 11.90
CA VAL A 234 -0.06 1.97 11.39
C VAL A 234 -0.39 2.64 10.08
N VAL A 235 0.05 3.87 9.93
CA VAL A 235 -0.10 4.62 8.69
C VAL A 235 1.26 5.14 8.29
N GLY A 236 1.58 5.18 7.01
CA GLY A 236 2.85 5.73 6.56
C GLY A 236 2.78 6.32 5.17
N ALA A 237 3.76 7.15 4.88
CA ALA A 237 3.94 7.75 3.57
C ALA A 237 5.43 7.97 3.30
N THR A 238 5.77 8.09 2.02
CA THR A 238 7.07 8.60 1.54
C THR A 238 6.86 10.03 1.06
N PRO A 239 6.99 11.03 1.94
CA PRO A 239 6.63 12.41 1.61
C PRO A 239 7.43 12.94 0.42
N ALA A 240 6.89 13.95 -0.27
CA ALA A 240 7.62 14.64 -1.34
C ALA A 240 8.76 15.56 -0.84
N SER A 241 8.99 15.63 0.48
CA SER A 241 10.05 16.41 1.13
C SER A 241 11.35 15.62 1.28
N ASP A 242 12.36 16.20 1.95
CA ASP A 242 13.63 15.54 2.30
C ASP A 242 13.48 14.43 3.37
N VAL A 243 12.27 13.90 3.57
CA VAL A 243 11.99 12.80 4.51
C VAL A 243 11.85 11.54 3.69
N ALA A 244 12.73 10.56 3.93
CA ALA A 244 12.72 9.30 3.20
C ALA A 244 11.47 8.45 3.53
N ILE A 245 11.02 8.44 4.78
CA ILE A 245 9.79 7.76 5.22
C ILE A 245 9.24 8.42 6.49
N GLN A 246 7.92 8.56 6.57
CA GLN A 246 7.18 8.91 7.78
C GLN A 246 6.19 7.80 8.12
N LEU A 247 6.17 7.37 9.38
CA LEU A 247 5.24 6.39 9.94
C LEU A 247 4.51 7.01 11.13
N ARG A 248 3.23 6.72 11.28
CA ARG A 248 2.38 7.10 12.41
C ARG A 248 1.72 5.86 12.99
N LEU A 249 2.00 5.58 14.27
CA LEU A 249 1.41 4.46 15.01
C LEU A 249 0.30 5.01 15.90
N PHE A 250 -0.96 4.77 15.52
CA PHE A 250 -2.12 5.16 16.31
C PHE A 250 -2.37 4.16 17.43
N ALA A 251 -2.38 4.65 18.67
CA ALA A 251 -2.63 3.83 19.84
C ALA A 251 -4.05 4.04 20.39
N ALA A 252 -4.55 3.08 21.16
CA ALA A 252 -5.89 3.14 21.75
C ALA A 252 -6.12 4.32 22.73
N SER A 253 -5.06 5.01 23.16
CA SER A 253 -5.16 6.22 23.98
C SER A 253 -3.83 6.99 23.98
N ARG A 254 -3.87 8.25 24.40
CA ARG A 254 -2.67 9.06 24.65
C ARG A 254 -1.65 8.40 25.60
N SER A 255 -2.13 7.75 26.65
CA SER A 255 -1.26 7.04 27.60
C SER A 255 -0.62 5.78 27.00
N ALA A 256 -1.27 5.16 26.02
CA ALA A 256 -0.71 4.04 25.27
C ALA A 256 0.31 4.52 24.24
N ALA A 257 0.02 5.64 23.56
CA ALA A 257 0.95 6.25 22.61
C ALA A 257 2.27 6.65 23.26
N ASP A 258 2.25 7.21 24.48
CA ASP A 258 3.47 7.51 25.25
C ASP A 258 4.32 6.25 25.50
N LYS A 259 3.69 5.15 25.93
CA LYS A 259 4.38 3.86 26.12
C LYS A 259 4.92 3.27 24.82
N VAL A 260 4.19 3.41 23.71
CA VAL A 260 4.64 3.00 22.38
C VAL A 260 5.83 3.85 21.94
N ALA A 261 5.83 5.15 22.22
CA ALA A 261 6.93 6.05 21.89
C ALA A 261 8.22 5.71 22.66
N THR A 262 8.12 5.32 23.93
CA THR A 262 9.28 4.80 24.67
C THR A 262 9.76 3.49 24.07
N ALA A 263 8.85 2.51 23.89
CA ALA A 263 9.20 1.20 23.36
C ALA A 263 9.87 1.28 21.98
N ILE A 264 9.39 2.16 21.09
CA ILE A 264 9.98 2.27 19.75
C ILE A 264 11.33 2.96 19.75
N ARG A 265 11.59 3.91 20.66
CA ARG A 265 12.94 4.50 20.81
C ARG A 265 13.93 3.47 21.32
N ASP A 266 13.50 2.65 22.27
CA ASP A 266 14.28 1.54 22.80
C ASP A 266 14.59 0.52 21.68
N ASP A 267 13.56 0.06 20.95
CA ASP A 267 13.70 -0.97 19.91
C ASP A 267 14.41 -0.47 18.62
N LEU A 268 14.41 0.84 18.36
CA LEU A 268 15.19 1.46 17.28
C LEU A 268 16.61 1.87 17.71
N GLY A 269 16.96 1.76 18.99
CA GLY A 269 18.29 2.10 19.51
C GLY A 269 18.64 3.58 19.42
N ILE A 270 17.66 4.47 19.61
CA ILE A 270 17.85 5.92 19.50
C ILE A 270 18.53 6.45 20.78
N PRO A 271 19.72 7.09 20.71
CA PRO A 271 20.50 7.50 21.88
C PRO A 271 19.69 8.32 22.90
N GLY A 272 19.77 7.94 24.18
CA GLY A 272 19.00 8.56 25.28
C GLY A 272 17.77 7.75 25.73
N SER A 273 17.45 6.65 25.05
CA SER A 273 16.75 5.50 25.65
C SER A 273 17.69 4.76 26.61
N ASN A 274 17.16 4.10 27.64
CA ASN A 274 17.99 3.44 28.66
C ASN A 274 19.00 2.46 28.00
N ASP A 275 20.26 2.51 28.44
CA ASP A 275 21.44 1.84 27.85
C ASP A 275 21.40 0.29 27.72
N ASP A 276 20.28 -0.37 28.04
CA ASP A 276 20.16 -1.84 28.13
C ASP A 276 19.11 -2.49 27.20
N ALA A 277 18.45 -1.75 26.29
CA ALA A 277 17.33 -2.29 25.49
C ALA A 277 17.71 -2.78 24.08
N GLY A 278 18.66 -3.72 24.00
CA GLY A 278 18.95 -4.45 22.75
C GLY A 278 17.93 -5.56 22.46
N ASN A 279 16.70 -5.20 22.08
CA ASN A 279 15.61 -6.17 21.87
C ASN A 279 15.56 -6.80 20.47
N LEU A 280 16.39 -6.40 19.52
CA LEU A 280 16.47 -7.01 18.19
C LEU A 280 17.94 -7.21 17.83
N ASP A 281 18.28 -8.22 17.01
CA ASP A 281 19.63 -8.38 16.43
C ASP A 281 19.91 -7.21 15.44
N ARG A 282 20.04 -5.99 15.94
CA ARG A 282 20.29 -4.81 15.11
C ARG A 282 21.47 -3.99 15.58
N GLU A 283 22.33 -3.77 14.60
CA GLU A 283 23.39 -2.80 14.60
C GLU A 283 23.01 -1.77 13.54
N TYR A 284 22.04 -0.90 13.84
CA TYR A 284 21.93 0.33 13.04
C TYR A 284 23.16 1.17 13.35
N PRO A 285 23.93 1.62 12.34
CA PRO A 285 24.98 2.61 12.59
C PRO A 285 24.40 3.83 13.29
N ASN A 286 25.16 4.45 14.19
CA ASN A 286 24.72 5.65 14.93
C ASN A 286 24.25 6.77 13.99
N GLU A 287 24.80 6.86 12.80
CA GLU A 287 24.41 7.82 11.76
C GLU A 287 22.95 7.64 11.33
N VAL A 288 22.47 6.39 11.28
CA VAL A 288 21.07 6.06 10.93
C VAL A 288 20.16 6.39 12.10
N THR A 289 20.52 6.02 13.33
CA THR A 289 19.65 6.26 14.51
C THR A 289 19.54 7.74 14.86
N ASN A 290 20.59 8.53 14.61
CA ASN A 290 20.57 9.99 14.78
C ASN A 290 19.65 10.71 13.78
N ASP A 291 19.38 10.08 12.64
CA ASP A 291 18.51 10.61 11.59
C ASP A 291 17.06 10.10 11.71
N ILE A 292 16.80 9.26 12.72
CA ILE A 292 15.44 8.85 13.09
C ILE A 292 14.91 9.77 14.18
N THR A 293 13.77 10.40 13.93
CA THR A 293 13.05 11.19 14.91
C THR A 293 11.78 10.45 15.35
N VAL A 294 11.60 10.28 16.67
CA VAL A 294 10.37 9.72 17.26
C VAL A 294 9.68 10.77 18.12
N ARG A 295 8.46 11.15 17.72
CA ARG A 295 7.62 12.14 18.40
C ARG A 295 6.29 11.53 18.83
N HIS A 296 5.83 11.90 20.01
CA HIS A 296 4.50 11.52 20.50
C HIS A 296 3.57 12.73 20.41
N GLU A 297 2.43 12.56 19.75
CA GLU A 297 1.45 13.61 19.52
C GLU A 297 0.06 13.03 19.79
N SER A 298 -0.67 13.59 20.78
CA SER A 298 -2.00 13.11 21.17
C SER A 298 -2.03 11.59 21.43
N ASP A 299 -2.61 10.81 20.52
CA ASP A 299 -2.89 9.38 20.55
C ASP A 299 -2.07 8.60 19.51
N PHE A 300 -1.11 9.24 18.84
CA PHE A 300 -0.22 8.58 17.90
C PHE A 300 1.26 8.91 18.13
N VAL A 301 2.12 8.07 17.56
CA VAL A 301 3.58 8.23 17.56
C VAL A 301 4.06 8.39 16.14
N THR A 302 4.72 9.49 15.83
CA THR A 302 5.35 9.77 14.54
C THR A 302 6.80 9.32 14.57
N ILE A 303 7.20 8.54 13.57
CA ILE A 303 8.56 8.12 13.29
C ILE A 303 8.93 8.70 11.92
N GLU A 304 10.01 9.46 11.86
CA GLU A 304 10.53 10.02 10.61
C GLU A 304 11.98 9.60 10.44
N TYR A 305 12.38 9.36 9.20
CA TYR A 305 13.76 9.11 8.82
C TYR A 305 14.11 10.00 7.62
N GLY A 306 15.17 10.82 7.75
CA GLY A 306 15.59 11.79 6.75
C GLY A 306 16.25 11.18 5.52
N GLY A 307 17.07 10.15 5.70
CA GLY A 307 17.88 9.54 4.65
C GLY A 307 19.22 10.26 4.44
N VAL A 308 20.21 9.97 5.29
CA VAL A 308 21.54 10.62 5.26
C VAL A 308 22.67 9.78 4.61
N ALA A 309 22.37 8.62 4.00
CA ALA A 309 23.41 7.64 3.61
C ALA A 309 23.26 7.04 2.20
N ASP A 310 24.37 6.49 1.69
CA ASP A 310 24.51 5.72 0.43
C ASP A 310 23.67 4.41 0.40
N ASP A 311 22.92 4.12 1.46
CA ASP A 311 22.11 2.90 1.65
C ASP A 311 20.64 3.23 2.07
N THR A 312 20.14 4.44 1.76
CA THR A 312 18.82 4.93 2.23
C THR A 312 17.68 3.93 2.00
N GLY A 313 17.61 3.27 0.84
CA GLY A 313 16.59 2.25 0.56
C GLY A 313 16.65 1.06 1.52
N LYS A 314 17.85 0.57 1.86
CA LYS A 314 18.05 -0.52 2.82
C LYS A 314 17.61 -0.12 4.23
N HIS A 315 17.89 1.12 4.65
CA HIS A 315 17.47 1.63 5.95
C HIS A 315 15.94 1.77 6.02
N VAL A 316 15.30 2.33 4.99
CA VAL A 316 13.83 2.42 4.90
C VAL A 316 13.19 1.03 4.96
N ARG A 317 13.68 0.07 4.17
CA ARG A 317 13.23 -1.33 4.24
C ARG A 317 13.31 -1.88 5.66
N ASN A 318 14.44 -1.68 6.32
CA ASN A 318 14.62 -2.16 7.69
C ASN A 318 13.68 -1.47 8.67
N ILE A 319 13.50 -0.14 8.61
CA ILE A 319 12.60 0.62 9.49
C ILE A 319 11.15 0.18 9.29
N VAL A 320 10.65 0.17 8.05
CA VAL A 320 9.27 -0.25 7.74
C VAL A 320 9.04 -1.68 8.24
N LYS A 321 9.93 -2.62 7.90
CA LYS A 321 9.84 -4.00 8.37
C LYS A 321 9.88 -4.10 9.89
N THR A 322 10.72 -3.31 10.55
CA THR A 322 10.80 -3.26 12.03
C THR A 322 9.47 -2.92 12.63
N VAL A 323 8.92 -1.78 12.23
CA VAL A 323 7.71 -1.21 12.82
C VAL A 323 6.55 -2.15 12.59
N SER A 324 6.36 -2.61 11.34
CA SER A 324 5.32 -3.58 11.00
C SER A 324 5.42 -4.85 11.86
N CYS A 325 6.63 -5.43 11.98
CA CYS A 325 6.87 -6.62 12.80
C CYS A 325 6.56 -6.39 14.29
N LEU A 326 6.95 -5.24 14.86
CA LEU A 326 6.68 -4.91 16.25
C LEU A 326 5.19 -4.70 16.51
N THR A 327 4.43 -4.25 15.52
CA THR A 327 2.98 -4.03 15.65
C THR A 327 2.13 -5.27 15.38
N LEU A 328 2.71 -6.35 14.82
CA LEU A 328 2.01 -7.62 14.68
C LEU A 328 1.60 -8.14 16.06
N SER A 329 0.31 -8.45 16.22
CA SER A 329 -0.14 -9.15 17.42
C SER A 329 0.48 -10.55 17.42
N PRO A 330 1.05 -11.03 18.53
CA PRO A 330 1.25 -12.47 18.67
C PRO A 330 -0.11 -13.14 18.49
N GLU A 331 -0.14 -14.22 17.70
CA GLU A 331 -1.34 -15.04 17.49
C GLU A 331 -1.98 -15.33 18.86
N LYS A 332 -3.30 -15.07 18.96
CA LYS A 332 -4.08 -15.42 20.16
C LYS A 332 -4.45 -16.88 20.16
#